data_AF-A0A015LH72-F1
#
_entry.id   AF-A0A015LH72-F1
#
_cell.length_a   1.000
_cell.length_b   1.000
_cell.length_c   1.000
_cell.angle_alpha   90.00
_cell.angle_beta   90.00
_cell.angle_gamma   90.00
#
_symmetry.space_group_name_H-M   'P 1'
#
loop_
_entity.id
_entity.type
_entity.pdbx_description
1 polymer ?
#
loop_
_entity_poly.entity_id
_entity_poly.type
_entity_poly.pdbx_seq_one_letter_code
_entity_poly.pdbx_strand_id
1 'polypeptide(L)'
;MRLIIRSDYNEVSEYISTYVKNRINEFKPTKERPFVLGLPTGSSPIGLYKNLVKYHKNGELSFKHVVTFNMDEYVGLPRDHPESYHSFMWHHLFKHIDIEPRNVNILDGNAENLSEECARFEKKIKDIGGVELFIGGIGPDGHIAFNEPGSSLMSRTRVKTLAYDTILANSRFFDNDINKVPRMALTVGVGYDSK
;
A
#
# COMPACT_ATOMS: atom_id res chain seq x y z
N MET A 1 13.41 17.24 -3.54
CA MET A 1 12.51 16.86 -2.42
C MET A 1 11.67 18.06 -2.02
N ARG A 2 10.40 17.86 -1.66
CA ARG A 2 9.53 18.92 -1.09
C ARG A 2 9.09 18.46 0.31
N LEU A 3 9.23 19.32 1.31
CA LEU A 3 8.70 19.10 2.65
C LEU A 3 7.48 20.02 2.84
N ILE A 4 6.32 19.43 3.12
CA ILE A 4 5.06 20.16 3.28
C ILE A 4 4.61 19.97 4.72
N ILE A 5 4.67 21.04 5.51
CA ILE A 5 4.30 21.04 6.93
C ILE A 5 2.86 21.52 7.05
N ARG A 6 2.08 20.84 7.88
CA ARG A 6 0.68 21.13 8.21
C ARG A 6 0.48 21.08 9.72
N SER A 7 -0.56 21.72 10.20
CA SER A 7 -0.79 21.92 11.64
C SER A 7 -1.14 20.61 12.34
N ASP A 8 -1.88 19.72 11.66
CA ASP A 8 -2.37 18.47 12.24
C ASP A 8 -2.57 17.35 11.21
N TYR A 9 -2.97 16.18 11.71
CA TYR A 9 -3.23 14.98 10.91
C TYR A 9 -4.31 15.16 9.84
N ASN A 10 -5.36 15.95 10.12
CA ASN A 10 -6.46 16.16 9.19
C ASN A 10 -6.00 17.01 8.02
N GLU A 11 -5.25 18.09 8.29
CA GLU A 11 -4.65 18.92 7.24
C GLU A 11 -3.64 18.14 6.39
N VAL A 12 -2.81 17.27 6.99
CA VAL A 12 -1.93 16.36 6.24
C VAL A 12 -2.74 15.44 5.33
N SER A 13 -3.80 14.83 5.88
CA SER A 13 -4.69 13.91 5.16
C SER A 13 -5.41 14.60 4.01
N GLU A 14 -5.90 15.82 4.21
CA GLU A 14 -6.54 16.63 3.18
C GLU A 14 -5.56 17.03 2.09
N TYR A 15 -4.35 17.45 2.45
CA TYR A 15 -3.32 17.79 1.49
C TYR A 15 -2.96 16.60 0.59
N ILE A 16 -2.62 15.44 1.18
CA ILE A 16 -2.18 14.29 0.40
C ILE A 16 -3.32 13.68 -0.44
N SER A 17 -4.54 13.66 0.07
CA SER A 17 -5.71 13.20 -0.69
C SER A 17 -6.04 14.13 -1.87
N THR A 18 -5.94 15.46 -1.68
CA THR A 18 -6.07 16.44 -2.76
C THR A 18 -4.97 16.24 -3.80
N TYR A 19 -3.73 16.00 -3.37
CA TYR A 19 -2.62 15.74 -4.27
C TYR A 19 -2.86 14.48 -5.13
N VAL A 20 -3.29 13.37 -4.51
CA VAL A 20 -3.63 12.12 -5.22
C VAL A 20 -4.78 12.35 -6.22
N LYS A 21 -5.85 13.03 -5.80
CA LYS A 21 -6.99 13.39 -6.68
C LYS A 21 -6.52 14.16 -7.91
N ASN A 22 -5.73 15.22 -7.69
CA ASN A 22 -5.26 16.07 -8.78
C ASN A 22 -4.35 15.29 -9.73
N ARG A 23 -3.42 14.46 -9.21
CA ARG A 23 -2.55 13.63 -10.05
C ARG A 23 -3.33 12.65 -10.93
N ILE A 24 -4.37 12.01 -10.40
CA ILE A 24 -5.23 11.10 -11.19
C ILE A 24 -6.00 11.91 -12.25
N ASN A 25 -6.65 13.01 -11.88
CA ASN A 25 -7.46 13.82 -12.80
C ASN A 25 -6.63 14.49 -13.90
N GLU A 26 -5.46 15.02 -13.57
CA GLU A 26 -4.52 15.61 -14.55
C GLU A 26 -3.95 14.55 -15.50
N PHE A 27 -3.69 13.35 -15.00
CA PHE A 27 -3.22 12.24 -15.84
C PHE A 27 -4.29 11.77 -16.84
N LYS A 28 -5.58 11.92 -16.54
CA LYS A 28 -6.71 11.49 -17.39
C LYS A 28 -6.58 10.01 -17.81
N PRO A 29 -6.64 9.06 -16.85
CA PRO A 29 -6.41 7.66 -17.15
C PRO A 29 -7.50 7.09 -18.07
N THR A 30 -7.08 6.22 -18.97
CA THR A 30 -7.97 5.42 -19.84
C THR A 30 -7.71 3.94 -19.61
N LYS A 31 -8.50 3.09 -20.25
CA LYS A 31 -8.30 1.63 -20.20
C LYS A 31 -6.91 1.22 -20.74
N GLU A 32 -6.43 1.89 -21.77
CA GLU A 32 -5.15 1.61 -22.44
C GLU A 32 -3.97 2.26 -21.70
N ARG A 33 -4.23 3.33 -20.95
CA ARG A 33 -3.23 4.05 -20.16
C ARG A 33 -3.76 4.31 -18.74
N PRO A 34 -3.77 3.28 -17.87
CA PRO A 34 -4.26 3.41 -16.52
C PRO A 34 -3.31 4.26 -15.65
N PHE A 35 -3.84 4.86 -14.59
CA PHE A 35 -3.01 5.49 -13.56
C PHE A 35 -2.59 4.42 -12.55
N VAL A 36 -1.29 4.18 -12.39
CA VAL A 36 -0.78 3.16 -11.47
C VAL A 36 -0.42 3.80 -10.12
N LEU A 37 -1.10 3.37 -9.05
CA LEU A 37 -1.03 3.95 -7.71
C LEU A 37 -0.52 2.93 -6.68
N GLY A 38 0.60 3.23 -6.04
CA GLY A 38 1.11 2.48 -4.89
C GLY A 38 0.48 2.93 -3.58
N LEU A 39 0.02 1.99 -2.75
CA LEU A 39 -0.77 2.27 -1.54
C LEU A 39 -0.18 1.60 -0.27
N PRO A 40 -0.12 2.33 0.87
CA PRO A 40 0.32 1.77 2.15
C PRO A 40 -0.86 1.33 3.02
N THR A 41 -0.59 0.54 4.05
CA THR A 41 -1.55 0.24 5.13
C THR A 41 -1.18 0.99 6.42
N GLY A 42 -1.79 0.62 7.54
CA GLY A 42 -1.54 1.22 8.86
C GLY A 42 -2.40 2.45 9.16
N SER A 43 -2.15 3.08 10.31
CA SER A 43 -2.99 4.17 10.81
C SER A 43 -2.82 5.47 10.02
N SER A 44 -1.61 5.76 9.53
CA SER A 44 -1.29 7.00 8.82
C SER A 44 -2.20 7.27 7.61
N PRO A 45 -2.42 6.34 6.66
CA PRO A 45 -3.23 6.60 5.47
C PRO A 45 -4.76 6.58 5.68
N ILE A 46 -5.29 6.33 6.88
CA ILE A 46 -6.75 6.24 7.10
C ILE A 46 -7.48 7.53 6.69
N GLY A 47 -6.95 8.70 7.03
CA GLY A 47 -7.50 10.00 6.64
C GLY A 47 -7.44 10.24 5.14
N LEU A 48 -6.36 9.82 4.48
CA LEU A 48 -6.24 9.81 3.02
C LEU A 48 -7.38 9.00 2.39
N TYR A 49 -7.61 7.76 2.86
CA TYR A 49 -8.68 6.90 2.31
C TYR A 49 -10.08 7.47 2.52
N LYS A 50 -10.37 8.00 3.71
CA LYS A 50 -11.66 8.68 3.98
C LYS A 50 -11.93 9.81 2.99
N ASN A 51 -10.90 10.63 2.70
CA ASN A 51 -11.04 11.75 1.77
C ASN A 51 -11.16 11.28 0.30
N LEU A 52 -10.41 10.25 -0.11
CA LEU A 52 -10.55 9.68 -1.47
C LEU A 52 -11.95 9.11 -1.71
N VAL A 53 -12.52 8.40 -0.73
CA VAL A 53 -13.90 7.92 -0.78
C VAL A 53 -14.89 9.07 -0.88
N LYS A 54 -14.67 10.16 -0.12
CA LYS A 54 -15.50 11.37 -0.20
C LYS A 54 -15.45 12.00 -1.60
N TYR A 55 -14.27 12.17 -2.18
CA TYR A 55 -14.13 12.72 -3.54
C TYR A 55 -14.83 11.85 -4.58
N HIS A 56 -14.73 10.52 -4.45
CA HIS A 56 -15.44 9.61 -5.33
C HIS A 56 -16.97 9.75 -5.23
N LYS A 57 -17.51 9.73 -4.00
CA LYS A 57 -18.95 9.90 -3.75
C LYS A 57 -19.50 11.24 -4.24
N ASN A 58 -18.67 12.27 -4.27
CA ASN A 58 -19.00 13.59 -4.80
C ASN A 58 -18.86 13.70 -6.34
N GLY A 59 -18.42 12.64 -7.03
CA GLY A 59 -18.17 12.67 -8.47
C GLY A 59 -16.90 13.41 -8.90
N GLU A 60 -16.01 13.73 -7.96
CA GLU A 60 -14.76 14.48 -8.23
C GLU A 60 -13.59 13.57 -8.63
N LEU A 61 -13.72 12.26 -8.44
CA LEU A 61 -12.66 11.27 -8.66
C LEU A 61 -13.24 9.91 -9.07
N SER A 62 -12.65 9.27 -10.09
CA SER A 62 -12.98 7.90 -10.50
C SER A 62 -11.74 7.01 -10.47
N PHE A 63 -11.92 5.78 -10.03
CA PHE A 63 -10.92 4.73 -9.94
C PHE A 63 -11.10 3.65 -11.01
N LYS A 64 -12.06 3.82 -11.94
CA LYS A 64 -12.34 2.88 -13.03
C LYS A 64 -11.11 2.52 -13.87
N HIS A 65 -10.21 3.48 -14.07
CA HIS A 65 -8.97 3.32 -14.82
C HIS A 65 -7.71 3.51 -13.95
N VAL A 66 -7.85 3.25 -12.65
CA VAL A 66 -6.73 3.20 -11.70
C VAL A 66 -6.36 1.74 -11.45
N VAL A 67 -5.06 1.45 -11.46
CA VAL A 67 -4.49 0.16 -11.04
C VAL A 67 -3.71 0.37 -9.77
N THR A 68 -3.96 -0.43 -8.74
CA THR A 68 -3.31 -0.26 -7.43
C THR A 68 -2.33 -1.37 -7.13
N PHE A 69 -1.26 -1.04 -6.41
CA PHE A 69 -0.29 -1.99 -5.85
C PHE A 69 -0.07 -1.67 -4.37
N ASN A 70 -0.34 -2.62 -3.49
CA ASN A 70 -0.04 -2.49 -2.07
C ASN A 70 1.43 -2.80 -1.77
N MET A 71 1.95 -2.16 -0.71
CA MET A 71 3.35 -2.32 -0.30
C MET A 71 3.70 -3.72 0.20
N ASP A 72 2.78 -4.38 0.88
CA ASP A 72 3.08 -5.56 1.69
C ASP A 72 1.83 -6.38 2.01
N GLU A 73 2.06 -7.60 2.49
CA GLU A 73 1.07 -8.47 3.11
C GLU A 73 1.77 -9.43 4.10
N TYR A 74 1.10 -9.82 5.18
CA TYR A 74 1.62 -10.80 6.12
C TYR A 74 1.67 -12.21 5.50
N VAL A 75 2.74 -12.95 5.79
CA VAL A 75 2.87 -14.36 5.38
C VAL A 75 2.10 -15.26 6.35
N GLY A 76 1.29 -16.16 5.82
CA GLY A 76 0.57 -17.18 6.60
C GLY A 76 -0.67 -16.67 7.34
N LEU A 77 -1.07 -15.41 7.13
CA LEU A 77 -2.30 -14.86 7.70
C LEU A 77 -3.47 -15.08 6.72
N PRO A 78 -4.61 -15.65 7.14
CA PRO A 78 -5.76 -15.83 6.25
C PRO A 78 -6.19 -14.51 5.61
N ARG A 79 -6.52 -14.55 4.33
CA ARG A 79 -6.88 -13.36 3.53
C ARG A 79 -8.12 -12.63 4.03
N ASP A 80 -9.02 -13.34 4.67
CA ASP A 80 -10.25 -12.83 5.29
C ASP A 80 -10.07 -12.45 6.77
N HIS A 81 -8.88 -12.68 7.34
CA HIS A 81 -8.55 -12.24 8.69
C HIS A 81 -8.73 -10.71 8.78
N PRO A 82 -9.39 -10.17 9.82
CA PRO A 82 -9.67 -8.74 9.95
C PRO A 82 -8.41 -7.86 9.84
N GLU A 83 -7.29 -8.34 10.39
CA GLU A 83 -6.01 -7.65 10.40
C GLU A 83 -5.09 -7.97 9.21
N SER A 84 -5.56 -8.73 8.21
CA SER A 84 -4.82 -8.85 6.95
C SER A 84 -4.83 -7.52 6.20
N TYR A 85 -3.77 -7.24 5.44
CA TYR A 85 -3.70 -6.00 4.67
C TYR A 85 -4.69 -6.00 3.51
N HIS A 86 -5.04 -7.19 3.00
CA HIS A 86 -6.21 -7.40 2.17
C HIS A 86 -7.49 -6.87 2.85
N SER A 87 -7.88 -7.38 4.02
CA SER A 87 -9.08 -6.92 4.73
C SER A 87 -9.04 -5.43 5.05
N PHE A 88 -7.89 -4.91 5.49
CA PHE A 88 -7.69 -3.48 5.75
C PHE A 88 -8.04 -2.63 4.51
N MET A 89 -7.50 -2.97 3.35
CA MET A 89 -7.71 -2.18 2.13
C MET A 89 -9.14 -2.24 1.62
N TRP A 90 -9.78 -3.41 1.70
CA TRP A 90 -11.20 -3.54 1.37
C TRP A 90 -12.09 -2.82 2.37
N HIS A 91 -11.73 -2.81 3.66
CA HIS A 91 -12.47 -2.10 4.68
C HIS A 91 -12.42 -0.58 4.48
N HIS A 92 -11.23 -0.03 4.23
CA HIS A 92 -10.99 1.42 4.22
C HIS A 92 -11.18 2.09 2.86
N LEU A 93 -10.96 1.37 1.74
CA LEU A 93 -10.96 1.99 0.41
C LEU A 93 -11.80 1.20 -0.61
N PHE A 94 -11.37 -0.02 -0.97
CA PHE A 94 -11.77 -0.63 -2.25
C PHE A 94 -13.27 -0.91 -2.39
N LYS A 95 -13.98 -1.23 -1.31
CA LYS A 95 -15.45 -1.46 -1.36
C LYS A 95 -16.28 -0.17 -1.48
N HIS A 96 -15.66 1.00 -1.37
CA HIS A 96 -16.35 2.30 -1.33
C HIS A 96 -16.12 3.15 -2.58
N ILE A 97 -15.40 2.61 -3.57
CA ILE A 97 -15.02 3.29 -4.82
C ILE A 97 -15.31 2.41 -6.03
N ASP A 98 -15.32 3.00 -7.23
CA ASP A 98 -15.57 2.33 -8.51
C ASP A 98 -14.35 1.60 -9.11
N ILE A 99 -13.42 1.13 -8.26
CA ILE A 99 -12.27 0.35 -8.72
C ILE A 99 -12.71 -1.05 -9.17
N GLU A 100 -12.22 -1.51 -10.31
CA GLU A 100 -12.45 -2.88 -10.74
C GLU A 100 -11.57 -3.85 -9.95
N PRO A 101 -12.10 -4.96 -9.39
CA PRO A 101 -11.30 -5.89 -8.58
C PRO A 101 -10.03 -6.42 -9.27
N ARG A 102 -10.05 -6.59 -10.60
CA ARG A 102 -8.88 -7.02 -11.39
C ARG A 102 -7.72 -6.01 -11.41
N ASN A 103 -8.01 -4.75 -11.10
CA ASN A 103 -7.03 -3.67 -11.02
C ASN A 103 -6.42 -3.53 -9.61
N VAL A 104 -6.89 -4.31 -8.64
CA VAL A 104 -6.34 -4.35 -7.28
C VAL A 104 -5.24 -5.40 -7.20
N ASN A 105 -4.03 -4.99 -6.78
CA ASN A 105 -2.90 -5.89 -6.60
C ASN A 105 -2.37 -5.80 -5.17
N ILE A 106 -2.50 -6.90 -4.44
CA ILE A 106 -1.94 -7.10 -3.10
C ILE A 106 -1.13 -8.40 -3.19
N LEU A 107 0.03 -8.43 -2.52
CA LEU A 107 0.87 -9.62 -2.44
C LEU A 107 0.09 -10.77 -1.79
N ASP A 108 0.22 -11.98 -2.33
CA ASP A 108 -0.37 -13.17 -1.72
C ASP A 108 0.58 -13.81 -0.70
N GLY A 109 0.42 -13.44 0.57
CA GLY A 109 1.20 -13.99 1.68
C GLY A 109 0.95 -15.48 1.97
N ASN A 110 0.00 -16.13 1.28
CA ASN A 110 -0.28 -17.55 1.39
C ASN A 110 0.03 -18.34 0.10
N ALA A 111 0.73 -17.72 -0.86
CA ALA A 111 1.15 -18.40 -2.08
C ALA A 111 2.06 -19.61 -1.77
N GLU A 112 1.90 -20.69 -2.53
CA GLU A 112 2.72 -21.91 -2.38
C GLU A 112 4.23 -21.61 -2.53
N ASN A 113 4.58 -20.72 -3.46
CA ASN A 113 5.93 -20.23 -3.65
C ASN A 113 5.99 -18.71 -3.51
N LEU A 114 6.39 -18.25 -2.32
CA LEU A 114 6.51 -16.83 -1.98
C LEU A 114 7.51 -16.06 -2.86
N SER A 115 8.57 -16.73 -3.35
CA SER A 115 9.57 -16.10 -4.22
C SER A 115 9.02 -15.85 -5.62
N GLU A 116 8.26 -16.80 -6.15
CA GLU A 116 7.54 -16.63 -7.43
C GLU A 116 6.45 -15.57 -7.33
N GLU A 117 5.74 -15.48 -6.20
CA GLU A 117 4.77 -14.41 -5.96
C GLU A 117 5.42 -13.03 -6.01
N CYS A 118 6.58 -12.87 -5.37
CA CYS A 118 7.36 -11.63 -5.42
C CYS A 118 7.79 -11.28 -6.85
N ALA A 119 8.29 -12.26 -7.61
CA ALA A 119 8.70 -12.06 -9.01
C ALA A 119 7.50 -11.73 -9.92
N ARG A 120 6.34 -12.37 -9.70
CA ARG A 120 5.09 -12.09 -10.40
C ARG A 120 4.61 -10.66 -10.15
N PHE A 121 4.71 -10.21 -8.90
CA PHE A 121 4.31 -8.86 -8.50
C PHE A 121 5.16 -7.78 -9.20
N GLU A 122 6.48 -7.93 -9.17
CA GLU A 122 7.43 -7.05 -9.89
C GLU A 122 7.19 -7.06 -11.41
N LYS A 123 7.01 -8.25 -11.99
CA LYS A 123 6.71 -8.38 -13.41
C LYS A 123 5.43 -7.65 -13.78
N LYS A 124 4.38 -7.75 -12.96
CA LYS A 124 3.09 -7.08 -13.22
C LYS A 124 3.22 -5.55 -13.15
N ILE A 125 4.01 -5.01 -12.22
CA ILE A 125 4.31 -3.58 -12.16
C ILE A 125 5.01 -3.15 -13.46
N LYS A 126 6.03 -3.91 -13.90
CA LYS A 126 6.79 -3.61 -15.12
C LYS A 126 5.94 -3.70 -16.39
N ASP A 127 5.12 -4.75 -16.52
CA ASP A 127 4.27 -4.98 -17.69
C ASP A 127 3.24 -3.85 -17.91
N ILE A 128 2.77 -3.21 -16.84
CA ILE A 128 1.81 -2.08 -16.89
C ILE A 128 2.54 -0.73 -17.12
N GLY A 129 3.88 -0.72 -17.12
CA GLY A 129 4.70 0.47 -17.37
C GLY A 129 5.15 1.19 -16.11
N GLY A 130 5.06 0.56 -14.94
CA GLY A 130 5.49 1.12 -13.66
C GLY A 130 4.43 1.95 -12.94
N VAL A 131 4.72 2.29 -11.68
CA VAL A 131 3.93 3.14 -10.79
C VAL A 131 4.11 4.63 -11.11
N GLU A 132 2.99 5.36 -11.23
CA GLU A 132 2.96 6.82 -11.48
C GLU A 132 3.07 7.64 -10.19
N LEU A 133 2.54 7.09 -9.09
CA LEU A 133 2.59 7.67 -7.76
C LEU A 133 2.60 6.55 -6.72
N PHE A 134 3.60 6.53 -5.84
CA PHE A 134 3.65 5.60 -4.71
C PHE A 134 3.50 6.39 -3.41
N ILE A 135 2.46 6.11 -2.63
CA ILE A 135 2.24 6.71 -1.32
C ILE A 135 2.79 5.76 -0.25
N GLY A 136 3.59 6.28 0.67
CA GLY A 136 4.18 5.50 1.76
C GLY A 136 4.04 6.21 3.10
N GLY A 137 4.00 5.41 4.16
CA GLY A 137 4.26 5.86 5.53
C GLY A 137 5.72 5.62 5.91
N ILE A 138 6.16 6.27 6.98
CA ILE A 138 7.45 6.02 7.62
C ILE A 138 7.22 5.53 9.05
N GLY A 139 7.92 4.46 9.41
CA GLY A 139 8.00 3.96 10.78
C GLY A 139 8.85 4.87 11.69
N PRO A 140 8.77 4.70 13.02
CA PRO A 140 9.57 5.49 13.97
C PRO A 140 11.08 5.25 13.86
N ASP A 141 11.49 4.12 13.29
CA ASP A 141 12.87 3.74 12.96
C ASP A 141 13.29 4.14 11.52
N GLY A 142 12.41 4.84 10.79
CA GLY A 142 12.63 5.26 9.42
C GLY A 142 12.31 4.23 8.34
N HIS A 143 11.75 3.05 8.67
CA HIS A 143 11.38 2.07 7.66
C HIS A 143 10.25 2.57 6.74
N ILE A 144 10.23 2.08 5.50
CA ILE A 144 9.13 2.23 4.56
C ILE A 144 8.65 0.81 4.19
N ALA A 145 7.33 0.57 4.23
CA ALA A 145 6.78 -0.79 4.16
C ALA A 145 7.44 -1.66 5.26
N PHE A 146 7.80 -2.91 4.96
CA PHE A 146 8.63 -3.72 5.87
C PHE A 146 10.14 -3.65 5.55
N ASN A 147 10.62 -2.58 4.91
CA ASN A 147 12.05 -2.37 4.68
C ASN A 147 12.74 -1.81 5.92
N GLU A 148 12.90 -2.67 6.91
CA GLU A 148 13.52 -2.38 8.21
C GLU A 148 15.02 -2.03 8.08
N PRO A 149 15.61 -1.40 9.12
CA PRO A 149 17.03 -1.06 9.16
C PRO A 149 17.94 -2.23 8.76
N GLY A 150 18.93 -1.94 7.89
CA GLY A 150 19.81 -2.96 7.29
C GLY A 150 19.30 -3.53 5.96
N SER A 151 18.09 -3.16 5.51
CA SER A 151 17.63 -3.49 4.16
C SER A 151 18.49 -2.81 3.09
N SER A 152 18.78 -3.54 2.00
CA SER A 152 19.48 -2.97 0.84
C SER A 152 18.69 -1.80 0.23
N LEU A 153 19.38 -0.71 -0.09
CA LEU A 153 18.81 0.44 -0.79
C LEU A 153 18.33 0.09 -2.22
N MET A 154 18.84 -1.01 -2.79
CA MET A 154 18.45 -1.54 -4.10
C MET A 154 17.67 -2.85 -3.98
N SER A 155 17.06 -3.10 -2.82
CA SER A 155 16.20 -4.27 -2.61
C SER A 155 15.02 -4.29 -3.56
N ARG A 156 14.56 -5.49 -3.91
CA ARG A 156 13.33 -5.75 -4.66
C ARG A 156 12.27 -6.37 -3.75
N THR A 157 11.09 -6.62 -4.31
CA THR A 157 10.01 -7.35 -3.64
C THR A 157 10.52 -8.71 -3.13
N ARG A 158 10.32 -8.98 -1.85
CA ARG A 158 10.89 -10.17 -1.18
C ARG A 158 10.10 -10.56 0.06
N VAL A 159 10.36 -11.79 0.53
CA VAL A 159 10.05 -12.21 1.89
C VAL A 159 10.95 -11.49 2.87
N LYS A 160 10.37 -10.99 3.97
CA LYS A 160 11.08 -10.32 5.05
C LYS A 160 10.63 -10.86 6.40
N THR A 161 11.59 -11.26 7.23
CA THR A 161 11.37 -11.52 8.65
C THR A 161 11.20 -10.19 9.36
N LEU A 162 10.13 -10.06 10.15
CA LEU A 162 9.84 -8.85 10.91
C LEU A 162 10.74 -8.76 12.14
N ALA A 163 11.25 -7.56 12.41
CA ALA A 163 11.97 -7.24 13.63
C ALA A 163 11.04 -7.31 14.84
N TYR A 164 11.63 -7.52 16.01
CA TYR A 164 10.90 -7.59 17.27
C TYR A 164 10.09 -6.31 17.54
N ASP A 165 10.67 -5.13 17.27
CA ASP A 165 10.00 -3.86 17.48
C ASP A 165 8.77 -3.68 16.57
N THR A 166 8.83 -4.18 15.33
CA THR A 166 7.68 -4.22 14.41
C THR A 166 6.59 -5.15 14.92
N ILE A 167 6.96 -6.34 15.41
CA ILE A 167 6.02 -7.28 16.02
C ILE A 167 5.35 -6.65 17.25
N LEU A 168 6.13 -6.00 18.12
CA LEU A 168 5.63 -5.32 19.30
C LEU A 168 4.68 -4.18 18.93
N ALA A 169 5.05 -3.34 17.98
CA ALA A 169 4.22 -2.22 17.51
C ALA A 169 2.90 -2.69 16.88
N ASN A 170 2.93 -3.80 16.14
CA ASN A 170 1.75 -4.34 15.46
C ASN A 170 0.87 -5.18 16.39
N SER A 171 1.37 -5.68 17.53
CA SER A 171 0.59 -6.45 18.50
C SER A 171 -0.68 -5.75 18.97
N ARG A 172 -0.72 -4.41 18.96
CA ARG A 172 -1.93 -3.62 19.28
C ARG A 172 -3.14 -3.95 18.38
N PHE A 173 -2.90 -4.48 17.19
CA PHE A 173 -3.93 -4.93 16.25
C PHE A 173 -4.33 -6.40 16.50
N PHE A 174 -3.51 -7.16 17.21
CA PHE A 174 -3.68 -8.59 17.49
C PHE A 174 -3.91 -8.83 18.99
N ASP A 175 -4.89 -8.14 19.58
CA ASP A 175 -5.26 -8.23 21.00
C ASP A 175 -4.13 -7.92 22.00
N ASN A 176 -3.11 -7.15 21.58
CA ASN A 176 -1.87 -6.93 22.32
C ASN A 176 -1.06 -8.22 22.60
N ASP A 177 -1.22 -9.26 21.79
CA ASP A 177 -0.47 -10.52 21.88
C ASP A 177 0.52 -10.66 20.73
N ILE A 178 1.81 -10.56 21.06
CA ILE A 178 2.91 -10.69 20.10
C ILE A 178 2.95 -12.06 19.39
N ASN A 179 2.39 -13.11 20.00
CA ASN A 179 2.40 -14.46 19.42
C ASN A 179 1.38 -14.62 18.30
N LYS A 180 0.37 -13.75 18.24
CA LYS A 180 -0.62 -13.70 17.16
C LYS A 180 -0.12 -12.92 15.95
N VAL A 181 0.95 -12.14 16.09
CA VAL A 181 1.50 -11.34 14.99
C VAL A 181 2.32 -12.25 14.07
N PRO A 182 2.06 -12.25 12.74
CA PRO A 182 2.88 -12.98 11.79
C PRO A 182 4.35 -12.58 11.87
N ARG A 183 5.26 -13.56 11.73
CA ARG A 183 6.72 -13.31 11.86
C ARG A 183 7.39 -12.90 10.56
N MET A 184 6.68 -13.06 9.43
CA MET A 184 7.18 -12.75 8.10
C MET A 184 6.12 -11.97 7.32
N ALA A 185 6.59 -11.18 6.36
CA ALA A 185 5.76 -10.48 5.40
C ALA A 185 6.38 -10.57 4.00
N LEU A 186 5.55 -10.44 2.97
CA LEU A 186 5.99 -10.05 1.64
C LEU A 186 5.99 -8.53 1.60
N THR A 187 7.01 -7.92 1.01
CA THR A 187 7.11 -6.47 0.92
C THR A 187 7.82 -6.04 -0.34
N VAL A 188 7.37 -4.95 -0.96
CA VAL A 188 8.08 -4.27 -2.04
C VAL A 188 9.43 -3.76 -1.55
N GLY A 189 10.42 -3.73 -2.45
CA GLY A 189 11.75 -3.25 -2.13
C GLY A 189 11.88 -1.72 -2.13
N VAL A 190 13.00 -1.21 -1.61
CA VAL A 190 13.37 0.21 -1.71
C VAL A 190 13.78 0.57 -3.14
N GLY A 191 14.37 -0.41 -3.85
CA GLY A 191 14.84 -0.25 -5.22
C GLY A 191 13.68 -0.19 -6.20
N TYR A 192 13.39 1.02 -6.66
CA TYR A 192 12.39 1.25 -7.68
C TYR A 192 13.07 1.32 -9.06
N ASP A 193 12.69 0.43 -9.98
CA ASP A 193 13.04 0.61 -11.40
C ASP A 193 12.14 1.71 -11.97
N SER A 194 12.67 2.93 -12.01
CA SER A 194 12.12 3.95 -12.89
C SER A 194 12.17 3.44 -14.32
N LYS A 195 11.06 3.64 -15.04
CA LYS A 195 10.89 3.41 -16.48
C LYS A 195 12.18 3.50 -17.31
#